data_AF-A0A2E3W4C8-F1
#
_entry.id   AF-A0A2E3W4C8-F1
#
_cell.length_a   1.000
_cell.length_b   1.000
_cell.length_c   1.000
_cell.angle_alpha   90.00
_cell.angle_beta   90.00
_cell.angle_gamma   90.00
#
_symmetry.space_group_name_H-M   'P 1'
#
loop_
_entity.id
_entity.type
_entity.pdbx_description
1 polymer ?
#
loop_
_entity_poly.entity_id
_entity_poly.type
_entity_poly.pdbx_seq_one_letter_code
_entity_poly.pdbx_strand_id
1 'polypeptide(L)'
;MSGFGLRAFKKLKEDSRKEDKRQYIQHIVCGDSDFAVLTYLKLLHKHGEDKVKLVCKDPIDKQDIINQWKCSLHYLRDEEVANKLIEINPRLEIISSQSNVVFYKDGKFHEIDGRAKPYEFMEDEDYFQTPYYLMKKEALFSTEDWNNLDEILRKAQINKYISSVDKVVNQDLVEKTNFRLSTGEHENLECEKLYWCESPKSFYKLFPDKNKLSDAIAGYCSSLEEKVGLTVHFEVDKEIYDSHGTVLLPQSATHEWGYFILDFDKYDPEHEKQVFKSMMFINLDEVNEEELAKKIKLMKRVIGRVFPDFEKVKYTEHIHYNESELIKNFKDDLYFQNNEEQEYLKFIGIGAPIKEENPEKFKYESRAITSYHNLEI
;
A
#
# COMPACT_ATOMS: atom_id res chain seq x y z
N MET A 1 -38.62 7.56 46.90
CA MET A 1 -37.62 8.09 47.84
C MET A 1 -36.59 7.00 48.12
N SER A 2 -35.30 7.35 48.01
CA SER A 2 -34.12 6.62 48.50
C SER A 2 -33.85 5.25 47.87
N GLY A 3 -32.67 4.91 47.33
CA GLY A 3 -31.36 5.53 47.45
C GLY A 3 -30.31 4.41 47.41
N PHE A 4 -29.41 4.48 46.42
CA PHE A 4 -28.02 3.99 46.42
C PHE A 4 -27.68 2.71 47.22
N GLY A 5 -27.62 1.58 46.51
CA GLY A 5 -26.81 0.42 46.88
C GLY A 5 -25.44 0.48 46.19
N LEU A 6 -24.55 1.37 46.65
CA LEU A 6 -23.11 1.33 46.34
C LEU A 6 -22.53 0.02 46.91
N ARG A 7 -22.65 -1.08 46.17
CA ARG A 7 -21.77 -2.23 46.38
C ARG A 7 -20.39 -1.82 45.87
N ALA A 8 -19.54 -1.54 46.84
CA ALA A 8 -18.12 -1.34 46.67
C ALA A 8 -17.54 -2.36 45.68
N PHE A 9 -17.26 -1.90 44.45
CA PHE A 9 -16.14 -2.43 43.68
C PHE A 9 -14.89 -2.06 44.48
N LYS A 10 -14.57 -2.91 45.45
CA LYS A 10 -13.24 -2.98 46.02
C LYS A 10 -12.34 -3.28 44.82
N LYS A 11 -11.71 -2.23 44.27
CA LYS A 11 -10.53 -2.37 43.42
C LYS A 11 -9.61 -3.34 44.16
N LEU A 12 -9.62 -4.60 43.75
CA LEU A 12 -8.47 -5.45 43.91
C LEU A 12 -7.39 -4.74 43.11
N LYS A 13 -6.63 -3.90 43.81
CA LYS A 13 -5.24 -3.63 43.49
C LYS A 13 -4.51 -4.96 43.62
N GLU A 14 -4.74 -5.86 42.68
CA GLU A 14 -3.67 -6.74 42.27
C GLU A 14 -2.77 -5.86 41.40
N ASP A 15 -1.79 -5.24 42.06
CA ASP A 15 -0.54 -4.81 41.45
C ASP A 15 0.21 -6.06 40.95
N SER A 16 -0.41 -6.86 40.08
CA SER A 16 0.36 -7.64 39.13
C SER A 16 0.87 -6.61 38.13
N ARG A 17 2.05 -6.02 38.41
CA ARG A 17 2.89 -5.53 37.32
C ARG A 17 3.01 -6.72 36.36
N LYS A 18 2.20 -6.74 35.30
CA LYS A 18 2.46 -7.62 34.18
C LYS A 18 3.85 -7.21 33.73
N GLU A 19 4.84 -8.05 33.99
CA GLU A 19 6.19 -7.80 33.51
C GLU A 19 6.09 -7.71 31.99
N ASP A 20 6.56 -6.59 31.42
CA ASP A 20 6.54 -6.42 29.98
C ASP A 20 7.33 -7.57 29.36
N LYS A 21 6.69 -8.37 28.53
CA LYS A 21 7.36 -9.46 27.82
C LYS A 21 8.30 -8.83 26.81
N ARG A 22 9.59 -9.15 26.88
CA ARG A 22 10.60 -8.65 25.95
C ARG A 22 11.07 -9.78 25.05
N GLN A 23 11.15 -9.49 23.75
CA GLN A 23 11.68 -10.40 22.75
C GLN A 23 12.67 -9.65 21.86
N TYR A 24 13.93 -10.07 21.85
CA TYR A 24 14.95 -9.55 20.95
C TYR A 24 14.92 -10.31 19.62
N ILE A 25 14.93 -9.58 18.51
CA ILE A 25 14.98 -10.09 17.14
C ILE A 25 15.94 -9.20 16.37
N GLN A 26 17.01 -9.75 15.79
CA GLN A 26 18.05 -8.93 15.16
C GLN A 26 17.49 -8.05 14.03
N HIS A 27 16.67 -8.61 13.14
CA HIS A 27 16.04 -7.91 12.03
C HIS A 27 14.51 -8.02 12.13
N ILE A 28 13.84 -6.88 12.31
CA ILE A 28 12.38 -6.80 12.29
C ILE A 28 11.93 -6.13 10.98
N VAL A 29 11.06 -6.82 10.25
CA VAL A 29 10.32 -6.24 9.13
C VAL A 29 8.90 -5.95 9.61
N CYS A 30 8.42 -4.72 9.46
CA CYS A 30 7.08 -4.32 9.86
C CYS A 30 6.25 -3.94 8.64
N GLY A 31 5.10 -4.57 8.45
CA GLY A 31 4.10 -4.17 7.46
C GLY A 31 3.22 -5.31 6.98
N ASP A 32 2.12 -4.93 6.36
CA ASP A 32 1.03 -5.79 5.89
C ASP A 32 1.02 -5.93 4.34
N SER A 33 2.01 -5.35 3.65
CA SER A 33 2.11 -5.33 2.18
C SER A 33 2.94 -6.49 1.60
N ASP A 34 2.76 -6.75 0.31
CA ASP A 34 3.62 -7.64 -0.47
C ASP A 34 5.11 -7.26 -0.41
N PHE A 35 5.43 -5.96 -0.32
CA PHE A 35 6.80 -5.49 -0.12
C PHE A 35 7.37 -5.81 1.27
N ALA A 36 6.53 -5.91 2.31
CA ALA A 36 6.97 -6.42 3.61
C ALA A 36 7.37 -7.89 3.50
N VAL A 37 6.58 -8.69 2.79
CA VAL A 37 6.87 -10.10 2.54
C VAL A 37 8.14 -10.27 1.69
N LEU A 38 8.29 -9.52 0.60
CA LEU A 38 9.51 -9.54 -0.22
C LEU A 38 10.75 -9.15 0.59
N THR A 39 10.65 -8.11 1.41
CA THR A 39 11.75 -7.67 2.29
C THR A 39 12.12 -8.74 3.31
N TYR A 40 11.11 -9.38 3.92
CA TYR A 40 11.32 -10.51 4.83
C TYR A 40 12.06 -11.66 4.13
N LEU A 41 11.60 -12.10 2.95
CA LEU A 41 12.24 -13.19 2.19
C LEU A 41 13.69 -12.84 1.85
N LYS A 42 13.96 -11.62 1.37
CA LYS A 42 15.31 -11.16 1.05
C LYS A 42 16.25 -11.21 2.26
N LEU A 43 15.77 -10.83 3.44
CA LEU A 43 16.54 -10.89 4.69
C LEU A 43 16.68 -12.31 5.22
N LEU A 44 15.62 -13.13 5.12
CA LEU A 44 15.61 -14.54 5.50
C LEU A 44 16.71 -15.30 4.75
N HIS A 45 16.79 -15.13 3.42
CA HIS A 45 17.81 -15.76 2.58
C HIS A 45 19.23 -15.36 2.96
N LYS A 46 19.43 -14.13 3.44
CA LYS A 46 20.75 -13.63 3.82
C LYS A 46 21.16 -14.01 5.24
N HIS A 47 20.23 -13.93 6.19
CA HIS A 47 20.55 -13.98 7.63
C HIS A 47 20.07 -15.27 8.32
N GLY A 48 19.10 -15.98 7.75
CA GLY A 48 18.49 -17.19 8.32
C GLY A 48 17.27 -16.90 9.20
N GLU A 49 16.46 -17.94 9.43
CA GLU A 49 15.14 -17.85 10.05
C GLU A 49 15.13 -17.40 11.52
N ASP A 50 16.21 -17.66 12.24
CA ASP A 50 16.32 -17.32 13.66
C ASP A 50 16.56 -15.82 13.91
N LYS A 51 16.97 -15.08 12.87
CA LYS A 51 17.41 -13.67 13.00
C LYS A 51 16.39 -12.67 12.49
N VAL A 52 15.40 -13.13 11.73
CA VAL A 52 14.47 -12.27 11.00
C VAL A 52 13.04 -12.65 11.34
N LYS A 53 12.21 -11.66 11.68
CA LYS A 53 10.76 -11.85 11.83
C LYS A 53 10.00 -10.78 11.07
N LEU A 54 8.86 -11.20 10.52
CA LEU A 54 7.86 -10.31 9.94
C LEU A 54 6.83 -9.98 11.03
N VAL A 55 6.60 -8.70 11.28
CA VAL A 55 5.59 -8.20 12.20
C VAL A 55 4.51 -7.54 11.37
N CYS A 56 3.32 -8.10 11.44
CA CYS A 56 2.15 -7.68 10.69
C CYS A 56 0.97 -7.56 11.66
N LYS A 57 0.01 -6.70 11.35
CA LYS A 57 -1.17 -6.53 12.19
C LYS A 57 -2.07 -7.76 12.08
N ASP A 58 -2.32 -8.18 10.85
CA ASP A 58 -3.16 -9.32 10.50
C ASP A 58 -2.29 -10.43 9.87
N PRO A 59 -2.66 -11.72 10.00
CA PRO A 59 -1.97 -12.79 9.30
C PRO A 59 -2.01 -12.58 7.79
N ILE A 60 -0.84 -12.66 7.15
CA ILE A 60 -0.70 -12.61 5.70
C ILE A 60 -0.44 -14.02 5.17
N ASP A 61 -1.20 -14.41 4.16
CA ASP A 61 -0.91 -15.56 3.32
C ASP A 61 -0.74 -15.15 1.84
N LYS A 62 -0.46 -16.14 0.98
CA LYS A 62 -0.32 -15.92 -0.46
C LYS A 62 -1.59 -15.38 -1.11
N GLN A 63 -2.76 -15.80 -0.64
CA GLN A 63 -4.04 -15.36 -1.19
C GLN A 63 -4.31 -13.89 -0.84
N ASP A 64 -3.89 -13.44 0.34
CA ASP A 64 -3.96 -12.02 0.72
C ASP A 64 -3.15 -11.13 -0.23
N ILE A 65 -1.92 -11.53 -0.57
CA ILE A 65 -1.10 -10.81 -1.57
C ILE A 65 -1.80 -10.74 -2.93
N ILE A 66 -2.35 -11.86 -3.40
CA ILE A 66 -3.10 -11.90 -4.67
C ILE A 66 -4.31 -10.97 -4.60
N ASN A 67 -5.01 -10.93 -3.47
CA ASN A 67 -6.17 -10.06 -3.27
C ASN A 67 -5.76 -8.57 -3.28
N GLN A 68 -4.64 -8.20 -2.65
CA GLN A 68 -4.09 -6.84 -2.72
C GLN A 68 -3.78 -6.43 -4.16
N TRP A 69 -3.18 -7.33 -4.96
CA TRP A 69 -2.89 -7.06 -6.36
C TRP A 69 -4.15 -6.91 -7.22
N LYS A 70 -5.17 -7.74 -6.97
CA LYS A 70 -6.49 -7.61 -7.62
C LYS A 70 -7.13 -6.26 -7.32
N CYS A 71 -6.95 -5.75 -6.11
CA CYS A 71 -7.45 -4.44 -5.68
C CYS A 71 -6.50 -3.26 -5.94
N SER A 72 -5.51 -3.42 -6.83
CA SER A 72 -4.61 -2.35 -7.27
C SER A 72 -4.87 -2.02 -8.74
N LEU A 73 -5.03 -0.73 -9.08
CA LEU A 73 -5.04 -0.32 -10.50
C LEU A 73 -3.70 -0.65 -11.18
N HIS A 74 -3.68 -0.51 -12.50
CA HIS A 74 -2.44 -0.54 -13.25
C HIS A 74 -1.74 0.83 -13.10
N TYR A 75 -0.79 0.90 -12.16
CA TYR A 75 -0.15 2.17 -11.78
C TYR A 75 1.06 2.53 -12.63
N LEU A 76 1.74 1.58 -13.26
CA LEU A 76 2.91 1.90 -14.06
C LEU A 76 2.48 2.56 -15.38
N ARG A 77 2.80 3.85 -15.55
CA ARG A 77 2.34 4.67 -16.71
C ARG A 77 3.45 5.44 -17.42
N ASP A 78 4.68 5.40 -16.91
CA ASP A 78 5.84 6.06 -17.49
C ASP A 78 6.78 5.04 -18.14
N GLU A 79 7.15 5.28 -19.40
CA GLU A 79 7.98 4.37 -20.20
C GLU A 79 9.42 4.27 -19.69
N GLU A 80 10.00 5.38 -19.24
CA GLU A 80 11.37 5.41 -18.70
C GLU A 80 11.42 4.60 -17.40
N VAL A 81 10.43 4.80 -16.53
CA VAL A 81 10.28 4.01 -15.31
C VAL A 81 10.06 2.53 -15.64
N ALA A 82 9.21 2.20 -16.62
CA ALA A 82 8.98 0.82 -17.03
C ALA A 82 10.26 0.13 -17.50
N ASN A 83 11.04 0.79 -18.36
CA ASN A 83 12.33 0.27 -18.82
C ASN A 83 13.31 0.10 -17.65
N LYS A 84 13.35 1.08 -16.73
CA LYS A 84 14.22 1.00 -15.54
C LYS A 84 13.87 -0.18 -14.64
N LEU A 85 12.59 -0.49 -14.45
CA LEU A 85 12.17 -1.65 -13.66
C LEU A 85 12.60 -2.97 -14.30
N ILE A 86 12.58 -3.08 -15.63
CA ILE A 86 13.09 -4.25 -16.36
C ILE A 86 14.61 -4.39 -16.15
N GLU A 87 15.37 -3.28 -16.16
CA GLU A 87 16.81 -3.30 -15.88
C GLU A 87 17.11 -3.78 -14.45
N ILE A 88 16.35 -3.30 -13.47
CA ILE A 88 16.52 -3.61 -12.05
C ILE A 88 16.14 -5.07 -11.75
N ASN A 89 15.09 -5.59 -12.38
CA ASN A 89 14.65 -6.97 -12.23
C ASN A 89 14.30 -7.58 -13.60
N PRO A 90 15.26 -8.22 -14.29
CA PRO A 90 15.06 -8.80 -15.61
C PRO A 90 14.01 -9.92 -15.69
N ARG A 91 13.51 -10.40 -14.55
CA ARG A 91 12.41 -11.38 -14.51
C ARG A 91 11.04 -10.73 -14.64
N LEU A 92 10.94 -9.42 -14.37
CA LEU A 92 9.68 -8.68 -14.49
C LEU A 92 9.22 -8.64 -15.95
N GLU A 93 8.00 -9.12 -16.18
CA GLU A 93 7.33 -8.95 -17.45
C GLU A 93 6.48 -7.68 -17.38
N ILE A 94 6.86 -6.68 -18.18
CA ILE A 94 6.18 -5.39 -18.29
C ILE A 94 5.77 -5.19 -19.74
N ILE A 95 4.46 -5.06 -19.97
CA ILE A 95 3.84 -5.05 -21.30
C ILE A 95 3.03 -3.78 -21.46
N SER A 96 3.27 -3.00 -22.52
CA SER A 96 2.41 -1.85 -22.84
C SER A 96 0.98 -2.33 -23.11
N SER A 97 -0.01 -1.68 -22.50
CA SER A 97 -1.43 -1.99 -22.76
C SER A 97 -1.84 -1.72 -24.21
N GLN A 98 -1.11 -0.82 -24.90
CA GLN A 98 -1.40 -0.30 -26.25
C GLN A 98 -2.83 0.28 -26.40
N SER A 99 -3.58 0.43 -25.31
CA SER A 99 -4.93 0.98 -25.29
C SER A 99 -4.88 2.46 -24.98
N ASN A 100 -5.61 3.27 -25.76
CA ASN A 100 -5.81 4.67 -25.44
C ASN A 100 -6.65 4.82 -24.16
N VAL A 101 -6.29 5.80 -23.34
CA VAL A 101 -7.15 6.23 -22.23
C VAL A 101 -8.35 6.98 -22.81
N VAL A 102 -9.54 6.63 -22.33
CA VAL A 102 -10.79 7.29 -22.75
C VAL A 102 -11.52 7.90 -21.57
N PHE A 103 -12.25 8.99 -21.80
CA PHE A 103 -13.16 9.57 -20.81
C PHE A 103 -14.59 9.62 -21.33
N TYR A 104 -15.56 9.52 -20.41
CA TYR A 104 -16.98 9.53 -20.76
C TYR A 104 -17.57 10.95 -20.67
N LYS A 105 -18.15 11.44 -21.78
CA LYS A 105 -18.80 12.75 -21.84
C LYS A 105 -19.88 12.79 -22.92
N ASP A 106 -21.00 13.46 -22.64
CA ASP A 106 -22.10 13.65 -23.59
C ASP A 106 -22.62 12.33 -24.21
N GLY A 107 -22.66 11.26 -23.41
CA GLY A 107 -23.22 9.97 -23.83
C GLY A 107 -22.27 9.04 -24.58
N LYS A 108 -20.98 9.37 -24.69
CA LYS A 108 -20.00 8.56 -25.43
C LYS A 108 -18.59 8.67 -24.85
N PHE A 109 -17.72 7.74 -25.25
CA PHE A 109 -16.30 7.76 -24.96
C PHE A 109 -15.54 8.65 -25.94
N HIS A 110 -14.55 9.38 -25.42
CA HIS A 110 -13.63 10.21 -26.19
C HIS A 110 -12.20 9.93 -25.74
N GLU A 111 -11.26 10.01 -26.66
CA GLU A 111 -9.82 9.93 -26.36
C GLU A 111 -9.32 11.23 -25.71
N ILE A 112 -8.31 11.12 -24.84
CA ILE A 112 -7.71 12.26 -24.11
C ILE A 112 -7.21 13.36 -25.07
N ASP A 113 -6.49 12.98 -26.14
CA ASP A 113 -5.94 13.93 -27.13
C ASP A 113 -6.94 14.31 -28.24
N GLY A 114 -8.22 13.98 -28.04
CA GLY A 114 -9.29 14.22 -28.99
C GLY A 114 -9.77 15.67 -29.04
N ARG A 115 -10.81 15.92 -29.86
CA ARG A 115 -11.44 17.25 -29.96
C ARG A 115 -12.29 17.60 -28.74
N ALA A 116 -12.88 16.59 -28.10
CA ALA A 116 -13.67 16.80 -26.89
C ALA A 116 -12.73 17.02 -25.71
N LYS A 117 -13.07 17.95 -24.83
CA LYS A 117 -12.31 18.19 -23.60
C LYS A 117 -12.96 17.46 -22.41
N PRO A 118 -12.18 16.76 -21.58
CA PRO A 118 -12.67 16.21 -20.32
C PRO A 118 -13.16 17.34 -19.38
N TYR A 119 -13.95 16.98 -18.38
CA TYR A 119 -14.14 17.83 -17.19
C TYR A 119 -12.80 17.98 -16.45
N GLU A 120 -12.70 19.00 -15.60
CA GLU A 120 -11.50 19.26 -14.81
C GLU A 120 -11.08 18.02 -14.00
N PHE A 121 -9.81 17.66 -14.11
CA PHE A 121 -9.19 16.61 -13.32
C PHE A 121 -8.73 17.19 -11.99
N MET A 122 -8.85 16.40 -10.94
CA MET A 122 -8.14 16.70 -9.71
C MET A 122 -6.64 16.44 -9.92
N GLU A 123 -5.78 17.17 -9.20
CA GLU A 123 -4.32 17.07 -9.31
C GLU A 123 -3.78 15.63 -9.16
N ASP A 124 -4.47 14.79 -8.39
CA ASP A 124 -4.11 13.39 -8.16
C ASP A 124 -4.53 12.47 -9.33
N GLU A 125 -5.46 12.91 -10.18
CA GLU A 125 -6.06 12.14 -11.28
C GLU A 125 -5.32 12.33 -12.61
N ASP A 126 -4.57 13.42 -12.77
CA ASP A 126 -3.81 13.70 -14.00
C ASP A 126 -2.85 12.57 -14.39
N TYR A 127 -2.37 11.83 -13.40
CA TYR A 127 -1.50 10.67 -13.61
C TYR A 127 -2.14 9.56 -14.45
N PHE A 128 -3.47 9.47 -14.48
CA PHE A 128 -4.21 8.40 -15.15
C PHE A 128 -4.66 8.75 -16.57
N GLN A 129 -4.21 9.90 -17.11
CA GLN A 129 -4.48 10.30 -18.49
C GLN A 129 -3.61 9.55 -19.51
N THR A 130 -2.51 8.92 -19.07
CA THR A 130 -1.61 8.15 -19.93
C THR A 130 -1.89 6.65 -19.87
N PRO A 131 -1.70 5.89 -20.97
CA PRO A 131 -1.85 4.44 -20.98
C PRO A 131 -0.95 3.76 -19.95
N TYR A 132 -1.42 2.65 -19.39
CA TYR A 132 -0.62 1.87 -18.45
C TYR A 132 0.24 0.81 -19.13
N TYR A 133 1.24 0.34 -18.39
CA TYR A 133 2.02 -0.85 -18.63
C TYR A 133 1.56 -1.92 -17.63
N LEU A 134 1.15 -3.08 -18.15
CA LEU A 134 0.78 -4.22 -17.35
C LEU A 134 2.06 -4.87 -16.80
N MET A 135 2.15 -4.95 -15.48
CA MET A 135 3.26 -5.61 -14.78
C MET A 135 2.81 -6.93 -14.16
N LYS A 136 3.50 -8.03 -14.50
CA LYS A 136 3.28 -9.34 -13.86
C LYS A 136 4.02 -9.41 -12.53
N LYS A 137 3.29 -9.12 -11.45
CA LYS A 137 3.85 -8.97 -10.09
C LYS A 137 4.37 -10.28 -9.51
N GLU A 138 3.89 -11.43 -9.98
CA GLU A 138 4.37 -12.76 -9.57
C GLU A 138 5.89 -12.89 -9.75
N ALA A 139 6.45 -12.23 -10.77
CA ALA A 139 7.88 -12.25 -11.07
C ALA A 139 8.75 -11.52 -10.03
N LEU A 140 8.15 -10.77 -9.10
CA LEU A 140 8.85 -10.20 -7.95
C LEU A 140 9.36 -11.31 -7.02
N PHE A 141 8.62 -12.40 -6.89
CA PHE A 141 8.98 -13.56 -6.08
C PHE A 141 9.83 -14.54 -6.89
N SER A 142 10.73 -15.27 -6.22
CA SER A 142 11.33 -16.45 -6.85
C SER A 142 10.28 -17.55 -6.97
N THR A 143 10.40 -18.45 -7.95
CA THR A 143 9.46 -19.57 -8.11
C THR A 143 9.43 -20.45 -6.86
N GLU A 144 10.58 -20.63 -6.20
CA GLU A 144 10.70 -21.40 -4.97
C GLU A 144 9.98 -20.71 -3.81
N ASP A 145 10.22 -19.42 -3.58
CA ASP A 145 9.55 -18.67 -2.52
C ASP A 145 8.04 -18.64 -2.74
N TRP A 146 7.61 -18.38 -3.97
CA TRP A 146 6.18 -18.28 -4.31
C TRP A 146 5.42 -19.59 -4.08
N ASN A 147 6.06 -20.73 -4.35
CA ASN A 147 5.44 -22.04 -4.17
C ASN A 147 5.36 -22.47 -2.69
N ASN A 148 6.30 -22.01 -1.87
CA ASN A 148 6.37 -22.37 -0.44
C ASN A 148 5.88 -21.24 0.49
N LEU A 149 5.32 -20.17 -0.07
CA LEU A 149 5.11 -18.91 0.64
C LEU A 149 4.28 -19.05 1.91
N ASP A 150 3.16 -19.79 1.85
CA ASP A 150 2.28 -19.98 3.01
C ASP A 150 2.98 -20.72 4.17
N GLU A 151 3.83 -21.71 3.87
CA GLU A 151 4.58 -22.42 4.90
C GLU A 151 5.64 -21.51 5.54
N ILE A 152 6.34 -20.74 4.72
CA ILE A 152 7.35 -19.77 5.17
C ILE A 152 6.68 -18.75 6.09
N LEU A 153 5.61 -18.12 5.62
CA LEU A 153 4.88 -17.07 6.32
C LEU A 153 4.27 -17.55 7.65
N ARG A 154 3.78 -18.78 7.71
CA ARG A 154 3.24 -19.37 8.95
C ARG A 154 4.27 -19.49 10.08
N LYS A 155 5.56 -19.66 9.77
CA LYS A 155 6.65 -19.77 10.76
C LYS A 155 7.29 -18.40 11.08
N ALA A 156 7.16 -17.46 10.16
CA ALA A 156 7.85 -16.18 10.15
C ALA A 156 7.16 -15.08 10.95
N GLN A 157 5.82 -15.09 10.96
CA GLN A 157 5.03 -13.93 11.35
C GLN A 157 4.82 -13.80 12.86
N ILE A 158 4.83 -12.57 13.34
CA ILE A 158 4.36 -12.14 14.64
C ILE A 158 3.17 -11.21 14.39
N ASN A 159 1.95 -11.72 14.63
CA ASN A 159 0.73 -10.95 14.36
C ASN A 159 0.41 -10.05 15.54
N LYS A 160 0.85 -8.79 15.49
CA LYS A 160 0.70 -7.80 16.56
C LYS A 160 0.53 -6.39 15.99
N TYR A 161 -0.40 -5.64 16.58
CA TYR A 161 -0.49 -4.20 16.35
C TYR A 161 0.63 -3.46 17.10
N ILE A 162 1.43 -2.69 16.36
CA ILE A 162 2.45 -1.82 16.92
C ILE A 162 1.82 -0.48 17.34
N SER A 163 1.85 -0.20 18.64
CA SER A 163 1.28 1.02 19.21
C SER A 163 2.28 2.17 19.33
N SER A 164 3.58 1.87 19.45
CA SER A 164 4.63 2.90 19.43
C SER A 164 5.98 2.34 19.00
N VAL A 165 6.83 3.23 18.50
CA VAL A 165 8.23 2.92 18.18
C VAL A 165 9.14 3.89 18.94
N ASP A 166 10.15 3.34 19.61
CA ASP A 166 11.12 4.09 20.39
C ASP A 166 12.55 3.75 19.94
N LYS A 167 13.39 4.78 19.84
CA LYS A 167 14.84 4.60 19.69
C LYS A 167 15.46 4.35 21.06
N VAL A 168 16.27 3.30 21.14
CA VAL A 168 16.94 2.86 22.37
C VAL A 168 18.43 3.20 22.26
N VAL A 169 19.00 3.73 23.33
CA VAL A 169 20.46 3.89 23.44
C VAL A 169 21.02 2.52 23.77
N ASN A 170 21.82 1.96 22.87
CA ASN A 170 22.40 0.64 23.07
C ASN A 170 23.32 0.64 24.30
N GLN A 171 22.97 -0.13 25.32
CA GLN A 171 23.75 -0.31 26.54
C GLN A 171 24.36 -1.71 26.65
N ASP A 172 23.96 -2.63 25.78
CA ASP A 172 24.40 -4.03 25.77
C ASP A 172 25.47 -4.25 24.70
N LEU A 173 26.52 -4.99 25.06
CA LEU A 173 27.62 -5.34 24.17
C LEU A 173 27.32 -6.61 23.35
N VAL A 174 26.31 -7.40 23.74
CA VAL A 174 25.93 -8.66 23.10
C VAL A 174 24.73 -8.47 22.18
N GLU A 175 23.63 -7.88 22.68
CA GLU A 175 22.40 -7.63 21.93
C GLU A 175 22.30 -6.16 21.53
N LYS A 176 22.82 -5.83 20.35
CA LYS A 176 22.73 -4.47 19.83
C LYS A 176 21.28 -4.10 19.57
N THR A 177 20.74 -3.20 20.39
CA THR A 177 19.35 -2.76 20.31
C THR A 177 19.28 -1.29 19.94
N ASN A 178 18.74 -1.00 18.76
CA ASN A 178 18.54 0.37 18.28
C ASN A 178 17.06 0.80 18.39
N PHE A 179 16.13 -0.14 18.27
CA PHE A 179 14.69 0.13 18.35
C PHE A 179 13.97 -0.80 19.30
N ARG A 180 12.91 -0.27 19.92
CA ARG A 180 11.90 -1.00 20.66
C ARG A 180 10.53 -0.66 20.09
N LEU A 181 9.78 -1.70 19.74
CA LEU A 181 8.41 -1.60 19.25
C LEU A 181 7.49 -2.10 20.35
N SER A 182 6.63 -1.20 20.85
CA SER A 182 5.63 -1.57 21.84
C SER A 182 4.38 -2.08 21.12
N THR A 183 3.87 -3.20 21.59
CA THR A 183 2.58 -3.74 21.15
C THR A 183 1.46 -3.27 22.08
N GLY A 184 0.21 -3.35 21.63
CA GLY A 184 -0.97 -3.05 22.47
C GLY A 184 -1.18 -3.98 23.68
N GLU A 185 -0.32 -4.96 23.92
CA GLU A 185 -0.52 -6.05 24.89
C GLU A 185 0.53 -6.12 26.02
N HIS A 186 1.24 -5.04 26.33
CA HIS A 186 2.37 -5.04 27.28
C HIS A 186 3.51 -6.00 26.85
N GLU A 187 3.76 -6.08 25.55
CA GLU A 187 4.87 -6.83 24.95
C GLU A 187 5.71 -5.88 24.11
N ASN A 188 7.04 -6.02 24.21
CA ASN A 188 8.04 -5.22 23.51
C ASN A 188 8.89 -6.11 22.60
N LEU A 189 8.97 -5.74 21.33
CA LEU A 189 9.88 -6.32 20.37
C LEU A 189 11.09 -5.41 20.22
N GLU A 190 12.29 -5.92 20.45
CA GLU A 190 13.54 -5.16 20.38
C GLU A 190 14.38 -5.63 19.20
N CYS A 191 15.00 -4.70 18.47
CA CYS A 191 15.80 -5.07 17.31
C CYS A 191 17.03 -4.19 17.07
N GLU A 192 18.00 -4.78 16.37
CA GLU A 192 19.16 -4.07 15.83
C GLU A 192 18.76 -3.28 14.57
N LYS A 193 18.03 -3.92 13.66
CA LYS A 193 17.62 -3.33 12.38
C LYS A 193 16.11 -3.40 12.18
N LEU A 194 15.52 -2.24 11.90
CA LEU A 194 14.10 -2.07 11.60
C LEU A 194 13.91 -1.75 10.13
N TYR A 195 13.10 -2.57 9.47
CA TYR A 195 12.67 -2.41 8.08
C TYR A 195 11.18 -2.08 8.12
N TRP A 196 10.82 -0.84 7.82
CA TRP A 196 9.45 -0.35 7.88
C TRP A 196 8.86 -0.33 6.48
N CYS A 197 7.91 -1.23 6.24
CA CYS A 197 7.29 -1.48 4.94
C CYS A 197 5.91 -0.83 4.78
N GLU A 198 5.46 -0.11 5.81
CA GLU A 198 4.34 0.83 5.74
C GLU A 198 4.83 2.23 5.35
N SER A 199 3.93 3.21 5.24
CA SER A 199 4.33 4.58 4.89
C SER A 199 5.32 5.16 5.92
N PRO A 200 6.37 5.91 5.53
CA PRO A 200 7.27 6.55 6.50
C PRO A 200 6.55 7.55 7.41
N LYS A 201 5.45 8.13 6.94
CA LYS A 201 4.61 9.02 7.76
C LYS A 201 3.89 8.23 8.86
N SER A 202 3.48 6.98 8.62
CA SER A 202 2.92 6.10 9.66
C SER A 202 3.94 5.76 10.74
N PHE A 203 5.18 5.45 10.36
CA PHE A 203 6.30 5.28 11.30
C PHE A 203 6.47 6.55 12.14
N TYR A 204 6.53 7.70 11.48
CA TYR A 204 6.70 8.96 12.16
C TYR A 204 5.56 9.18 13.13
N LYS A 205 4.28 8.98 12.77
CA LYS A 205 3.12 9.10 13.68
C LYS A 205 3.28 8.24 14.94
N LEU A 206 3.78 7.01 14.82
CA LEU A 206 3.97 6.06 15.94
C LEU A 206 5.16 6.37 16.87
N PHE A 207 6.03 7.31 16.49
CA PHE A 207 7.23 7.65 17.27
C PHE A 207 6.91 8.74 18.32
N PRO A 208 6.86 8.49 19.63
CA PRO A 208 6.35 9.50 20.58
C PRO A 208 7.28 10.71 20.73
N ASP A 209 8.59 10.47 20.88
CA ASP A 209 9.59 11.51 21.11
C ASP A 209 10.35 11.86 19.83
N LYS A 210 9.77 12.75 19.01
CA LYS A 210 10.36 13.12 17.71
C LYS A 210 11.79 13.64 17.81
N ASN A 211 12.22 14.16 18.96
CA ASN A 211 13.55 14.74 19.15
C ASN A 211 14.68 13.69 19.14
N LYS A 212 14.34 12.39 19.25
CA LYS A 212 15.33 11.30 19.16
C LYS A 212 15.63 10.86 17.73
N LEU A 213 14.81 11.27 16.77
CA LEU A 213 15.05 11.06 15.35
C LEU A 213 15.99 12.16 14.83
N SER A 214 16.81 11.83 13.84
CA SER A 214 17.58 12.84 13.13
C SER A 214 16.66 13.80 12.36
N ASP A 215 17.15 15.02 12.14
CA ASP A 215 16.46 16.00 11.30
C ASP A 215 16.21 15.48 9.88
N ALA A 216 17.08 14.60 9.38
CA ALA A 216 16.93 13.91 8.10
C ALA A 216 15.68 13.02 8.06
N ILE A 217 15.54 12.09 9.03
CA ILE A 217 14.36 11.21 9.12
C ILE A 217 13.09 12.01 9.38
N ALA A 218 13.13 12.92 10.35
CA ALA A 218 11.97 13.73 10.72
C ALA A 218 11.53 14.64 9.56
N GLY A 219 12.48 15.30 8.89
CA GLY A 219 12.25 16.15 7.73
C GLY A 219 11.67 15.38 6.54
N TYR A 220 12.21 14.19 6.26
CA TYR A 220 11.66 13.33 5.21
C TYR A 220 10.21 12.93 5.51
N CYS A 221 9.98 12.28 6.65
CA CYS A 221 8.66 11.73 6.97
C CYS A 221 7.58 12.82 7.10
N SER A 222 7.93 14.01 7.59
CA SER A 222 7.00 15.14 7.69
C SER A 222 6.72 15.83 6.36
N SER A 223 7.60 15.71 5.37
CA SER A 223 7.39 16.29 4.04
C SER A 223 6.36 15.53 3.18
N LEU A 224 6.14 14.24 3.47
CA LEU A 224 5.27 13.39 2.67
C LEU A 224 3.81 13.83 2.75
N GLU A 225 3.18 13.91 1.59
CA GLU A 225 1.74 14.10 1.43
C GLU A 225 1.10 12.76 1.06
N GLU A 226 0.04 12.38 1.77
CA GLU A 226 -0.64 11.09 1.55
C GLU A 226 -2.08 11.36 1.09
N LYS A 227 -2.53 10.57 0.13
CA LYS A 227 -3.91 10.56 -0.36
C LYS A 227 -4.49 9.18 -0.18
N VAL A 228 -5.74 9.17 0.27
CA VAL A 228 -6.50 7.94 0.48
C VAL A 228 -7.10 7.51 -0.84
N GLY A 229 -7.04 6.20 -1.10
CA GLY A 229 -7.72 5.56 -2.22
C GLY A 229 -8.78 4.59 -1.73
N LEU A 230 -9.89 4.53 -2.47
CA LEU A 230 -10.85 3.44 -2.37
C LEU A 230 -10.93 2.72 -3.71
N THR A 231 -10.49 1.47 -3.73
CA THR A 231 -10.50 0.63 -4.91
C THR A 231 -11.54 -0.48 -4.76
N VAL A 232 -12.28 -0.75 -5.82
CA VAL A 232 -13.22 -1.86 -5.91
C VAL A 232 -12.85 -2.70 -7.13
N HIS A 233 -12.48 -3.95 -6.89
CA HIS A 233 -12.25 -4.94 -7.91
C HIS A 233 -13.57 -5.66 -8.22
N PHE A 234 -13.90 -5.79 -9.51
CA PHE A 234 -15.07 -6.49 -10.00
C PHE A 234 -14.66 -7.64 -10.92
N GLU A 235 -15.29 -8.79 -10.73
CA GLU A 235 -15.26 -9.90 -11.66
C GLU A 235 -16.69 -10.19 -12.11
N VAL A 236 -17.01 -9.85 -13.36
CA VAL A 236 -18.35 -10.00 -13.95
C VAL A 236 -18.41 -11.24 -14.84
N ASP A 237 -19.57 -11.89 -14.90
CA ASP A 237 -19.79 -13.15 -15.66
C ASP A 237 -20.10 -12.98 -17.15
N LYS A 238 -19.92 -11.77 -17.70
CA LYS A 238 -20.05 -11.45 -19.12
C LYS A 238 -19.18 -10.24 -19.47
N GLU A 239 -18.93 -10.08 -20.77
CA GLU A 239 -18.37 -8.85 -21.33
C GLU A 239 -19.37 -7.69 -21.16
N ILE A 240 -18.95 -6.63 -20.45
CA ILE A 240 -19.71 -5.39 -20.26
C ILE A 240 -19.07 -4.20 -20.99
N TYR A 241 -17.81 -4.35 -21.40
CA TYR A 241 -17.06 -3.40 -22.20
C TYR A 241 -16.30 -4.17 -23.27
N ASP A 242 -16.48 -3.79 -24.53
CA ASP A 242 -15.95 -4.46 -25.72
C ASP A 242 -14.47 -4.14 -26.02
N SER A 243 -13.81 -3.45 -25.09
CA SER A 243 -12.42 -3.03 -25.18
C SER A 243 -11.71 -3.23 -23.84
N HIS A 244 -10.44 -2.84 -23.76
CA HIS A 244 -9.61 -2.88 -22.56
C HIS A 244 -8.88 -1.54 -22.40
N GLY A 245 -8.35 -1.27 -21.21
CA GLY A 245 -7.62 -0.04 -20.92
C GLY A 245 -8.25 0.81 -19.82
N THR A 246 -7.72 2.02 -19.65
CA THR A 246 -8.20 2.96 -18.64
C THR A 246 -9.40 3.76 -19.15
N VAL A 247 -10.47 3.79 -18.36
CA VAL A 247 -11.69 4.57 -18.59
C VAL A 247 -11.90 5.54 -17.43
N LEU A 248 -12.09 6.82 -17.76
CA LEU A 248 -12.30 7.90 -16.80
C LEU A 248 -13.78 8.29 -16.81
N LEU A 249 -14.49 8.01 -15.70
CA LEU A 249 -15.91 8.34 -15.55
C LEU A 249 -16.09 9.52 -14.60
N PRO A 250 -16.66 10.65 -15.04
CA PRO A 250 -16.85 11.80 -14.15
C PRO A 250 -17.80 11.42 -13.00
N GLN A 251 -17.43 11.75 -11.77
CA GLN A 251 -18.27 11.46 -10.59
C GLN A 251 -19.58 12.24 -10.64
N SER A 252 -19.56 13.42 -11.27
CA SER A 252 -20.72 14.28 -11.51
C SER A 252 -20.57 14.97 -12.86
N ALA A 253 -21.68 15.08 -13.60
CA ALA A 253 -21.72 15.85 -14.85
C ALA A 253 -21.87 17.37 -14.63
N THR A 254 -22.12 17.78 -13.37
CA THR A 254 -22.49 19.15 -13.00
C THR A 254 -21.62 19.76 -11.92
N HIS A 255 -20.78 18.96 -11.26
CA HIS A 255 -19.90 19.39 -10.20
C HIS A 255 -18.49 18.84 -10.46
N GLU A 256 -17.47 19.62 -10.14
CA GLU A 256 -16.06 19.26 -10.25
C GLU A 256 -15.67 18.35 -9.07
N TRP A 257 -16.11 17.10 -9.12
CA TRP A 257 -15.80 16.08 -8.10
C TRP A 257 -14.72 15.09 -8.54
N GLY A 258 -14.08 15.35 -9.69
CA GLY A 258 -13.12 14.44 -10.30
C GLY A 258 -13.77 13.21 -10.96
N TYR A 259 -13.00 12.13 -11.01
CA TYR A 259 -13.32 10.93 -11.78
C TYR A 259 -13.29 9.66 -10.91
N PHE A 260 -14.08 8.68 -11.32
CA PHE A 260 -13.78 7.28 -11.07
C PHE A 260 -12.81 6.82 -12.15
N ILE A 261 -11.66 6.30 -11.72
CA ILE A 261 -10.63 5.76 -12.61
C ILE A 261 -10.87 4.26 -12.71
N LEU A 262 -11.16 3.76 -13.92
CA LEU A 262 -11.41 2.35 -14.16
C LEU A 262 -10.32 1.77 -15.03
N ASP A 263 -9.82 0.58 -14.68
CA ASP A 263 -8.97 -0.21 -15.56
C ASP A 263 -9.71 -1.51 -15.92
N PHE A 264 -10.00 -1.69 -17.21
CA PHE A 264 -10.60 -2.90 -17.75
C PHE A 264 -9.53 -3.83 -18.32
N ASP A 265 -9.59 -5.08 -17.91
CA ASP A 265 -8.88 -6.16 -18.58
C ASP A 265 -9.72 -6.69 -19.76
N LYS A 266 -9.05 -7.38 -20.70
CA LYS A 266 -9.75 -8.04 -21.81
C LYS A 266 -10.71 -9.09 -21.28
N TYR A 267 -11.86 -9.26 -21.94
CA TYR A 267 -12.75 -10.38 -21.67
C TYR A 267 -12.03 -11.70 -21.90
N ASP A 268 -12.22 -12.64 -20.98
CA ASP A 268 -11.74 -14.01 -21.06
C ASP A 268 -12.90 -14.93 -21.51
N PRO A 269 -12.90 -15.36 -22.78
CA PRO A 269 -13.96 -16.23 -23.30
C PRO A 269 -13.90 -17.66 -22.75
N GLU A 270 -12.76 -18.12 -22.24
CA GLU A 270 -12.60 -19.47 -21.71
C GLU A 270 -13.32 -19.62 -20.36
N HIS A 271 -13.20 -18.60 -19.51
CA HIS A 271 -13.82 -18.57 -18.18
C HIS A 271 -15.14 -17.79 -18.13
N GLU A 272 -15.54 -17.18 -19.26
CA GLU A 272 -16.68 -16.27 -19.37
C GLU A 272 -16.61 -15.11 -18.36
N LYS A 273 -15.44 -14.49 -18.20
CA LYS A 273 -15.20 -13.42 -17.21
C LYS A 273 -14.63 -12.15 -17.82
N GLN A 274 -15.11 -11.00 -17.35
CA GLN A 274 -14.38 -9.73 -17.49
C GLN A 274 -13.99 -9.23 -16.10
N VAL A 275 -12.75 -8.80 -15.96
CA VAL A 275 -12.24 -8.18 -14.74
C VAL A 275 -12.05 -6.70 -15.00
N PHE A 276 -12.47 -5.89 -14.04
CA PHE A 276 -12.12 -4.48 -14.03
C PHE A 276 -12.01 -3.96 -12.59
N LYS A 277 -11.30 -2.86 -12.45
CA LYS A 277 -11.03 -2.23 -11.15
C LYS A 277 -11.48 -0.79 -11.24
N SER A 278 -12.05 -0.26 -10.17
CA SER A 278 -12.46 1.13 -10.09
C SER A 278 -11.88 1.78 -8.84
N MET A 279 -11.26 2.94 -8.98
CA MET A 279 -10.67 3.68 -7.88
C MET A 279 -11.17 5.13 -7.86
N MET A 280 -11.23 5.70 -6.66
CA MET A 280 -11.33 7.14 -6.44
C MET A 280 -10.46 7.57 -5.28
N PHE A 281 -10.00 8.82 -5.33
CA PHE A 281 -9.38 9.46 -4.18
C PHE A 281 -10.43 9.96 -3.19
N ILE A 282 -10.10 9.89 -1.90
CA ILE A 282 -10.96 10.32 -0.80
C ILE A 282 -10.20 11.33 0.06
N ASN A 283 -10.89 12.39 0.51
CA ASN A 283 -10.34 13.28 1.50
C ASN A 283 -10.42 12.63 2.90
N LEU A 284 -9.31 12.61 3.63
CA LEU A 284 -9.19 12.00 4.97
C LEU A 284 -10.19 12.57 5.97
N ASP A 285 -10.52 13.86 5.85
CA ASP A 285 -11.45 14.55 6.75
C ASP A 285 -12.91 14.09 6.60
N GLU A 286 -13.22 13.30 5.56
CA GLU A 286 -14.57 12.82 5.22
C GLU A 286 -14.77 11.31 5.46
N VAL A 287 -13.82 10.64 6.12
CA VAL A 287 -13.84 9.17 6.21
C VAL A 287 -14.65 8.67 7.42
N ASN A 288 -15.83 8.13 7.14
CA ASN A 288 -16.53 7.19 8.01
C ASN A 288 -17.20 6.09 7.16
N GLU A 289 -17.58 4.97 7.76
CA GLU A 289 -18.14 3.82 7.04
C GLU A 289 -19.39 4.16 6.21
N GLU A 290 -20.26 5.04 6.71
CA GLU A 290 -21.47 5.45 6.00
C GLU A 290 -21.14 6.23 4.72
N GLU A 291 -20.19 7.16 4.81
CA GLU A 291 -19.72 7.93 3.66
C GLU A 291 -18.98 7.05 2.64
N LEU A 292 -18.13 6.12 3.08
CA LEU A 292 -17.49 5.14 2.20
C LEU A 292 -18.54 4.31 1.43
N ALA A 293 -19.58 3.83 2.13
CA ALA A 293 -20.67 3.09 1.51
C ALA A 293 -21.47 3.95 0.50
N LYS A 294 -21.68 5.24 0.78
CA LYS A 294 -22.31 6.17 -0.17
C LYS A 294 -21.46 6.35 -1.42
N LYS A 295 -20.14 6.51 -1.28
CA LYS A 295 -19.23 6.67 -2.42
C LYS A 295 -19.19 5.42 -3.30
N ILE A 296 -19.16 4.22 -2.73
CA ILE A 296 -19.24 2.95 -3.50
C ILE A 296 -20.58 2.84 -4.25
N LYS A 297 -21.70 3.19 -3.60
CA LYS A 297 -23.01 3.19 -4.25
C LYS A 297 -23.08 4.19 -5.42
N LEU A 298 -22.45 5.36 -5.28
CA LEU A 298 -22.34 6.33 -6.35
C LEU A 298 -21.50 5.79 -7.51
N MET A 299 -20.32 5.22 -7.23
CA MET A 299 -19.45 4.57 -8.20
C MET A 299 -20.21 3.54 -9.04
N LYS A 300 -20.83 2.55 -8.40
CA LYS A 300 -21.63 1.52 -9.09
C LYS A 300 -22.76 2.09 -9.94
N ARG A 301 -23.45 3.13 -9.46
CA ARG A 301 -24.52 3.80 -10.20
C ARG A 301 -24.00 4.50 -11.46
N VAL A 302 -22.82 5.12 -11.38
CA VAL A 302 -22.18 5.76 -12.54
C VAL A 302 -21.73 4.69 -13.53
N ILE A 303 -21.11 3.61 -13.05
CA ILE A 303 -20.73 2.46 -13.88
C ILE A 303 -21.95 1.87 -14.58
N GLY A 304 -23.04 1.55 -13.86
CA GLY A 304 -24.26 0.99 -14.45
C GLY A 304 -24.94 1.91 -15.47
N ARG A 305 -24.83 3.23 -15.30
CA ARG A 305 -25.32 4.19 -16.29
C ARG A 305 -24.51 4.18 -17.58
N VAL A 306 -23.19 4.06 -17.48
CA VAL A 306 -22.26 4.12 -18.61
C VAL A 306 -22.16 2.76 -19.31
N PHE A 307 -22.22 1.68 -18.54
CA PHE A 307 -22.20 0.29 -18.98
C PHE A 307 -23.51 -0.40 -18.54
N PRO A 308 -24.63 -0.23 -19.26
CA PRO A 308 -25.95 -0.75 -18.84
C PRO A 308 -26.00 -2.26 -18.62
N ASP A 309 -25.12 -3.02 -19.25
CA ASP A 309 -25.04 -4.46 -19.05
C ASP A 309 -24.45 -4.84 -17.69
N PHE A 310 -23.70 -3.95 -17.03
CA PHE A 310 -23.24 -4.13 -15.65
C PHE A 310 -24.40 -4.36 -14.66
N GLU A 311 -25.57 -3.72 -14.89
CA GLU A 311 -26.75 -3.91 -14.04
C GLU A 311 -27.45 -5.26 -14.25
N LYS A 312 -27.11 -5.98 -15.32
CA LYS A 312 -27.77 -7.23 -15.73
C LYS A 312 -26.92 -8.48 -15.49
N VAL A 313 -25.63 -8.31 -15.20
CA VAL A 313 -24.66 -9.38 -14.99
C VAL A 313 -24.51 -9.72 -13.51
N LYS A 314 -24.05 -10.93 -13.22
CA LYS A 314 -23.62 -11.26 -11.86
C LYS A 314 -22.16 -10.87 -11.71
N TYR A 315 -21.80 -10.44 -10.51
CA TYR A 315 -20.42 -10.11 -10.20
C TYR A 315 -20.07 -10.47 -8.76
N THR A 316 -18.79 -10.69 -8.54
CA THR A 316 -18.17 -10.63 -7.22
C THR A 316 -17.39 -9.34 -7.10
N GLU A 317 -17.31 -8.79 -5.89
CA GLU A 317 -16.56 -7.58 -5.63
C GLU A 317 -15.67 -7.70 -4.39
N HIS A 318 -14.54 -7.01 -4.46
CA HIS A 318 -13.62 -6.84 -3.33
C HIS A 318 -13.32 -5.36 -3.17
N ILE A 319 -13.54 -4.84 -1.98
CA ILE A 319 -13.34 -3.44 -1.64
C ILE A 319 -12.05 -3.33 -0.84
N HIS A 320 -11.19 -2.41 -1.23
CA HIS A 320 -9.93 -2.12 -0.55
C HIS A 320 -9.83 -0.63 -0.26
N TYR A 321 -9.57 -0.31 1.00
CA TYR A 321 -9.34 1.05 1.48
C TYR A 321 -7.87 1.18 1.87
N ASN A 322 -7.18 2.14 1.27
CA ASN A 322 -5.77 2.38 1.53
C ASN A 322 -5.54 3.83 1.97
N GLU A 323 -5.05 3.99 3.20
CA GLU A 323 -4.79 5.31 3.79
C GLU A 323 -3.64 6.06 3.10
N SER A 324 -2.81 5.35 2.35
CA SER A 324 -1.61 5.89 1.70
C SER A 324 -1.54 5.49 0.23
N GLU A 325 -2.67 5.41 -0.46
CA GLU A 325 -2.74 4.98 -1.87
C GLU A 325 -1.77 5.74 -2.78
N LEU A 326 -1.71 7.06 -2.62
CA LEU A 326 -0.77 7.91 -3.32
C LEU A 326 0.04 8.72 -2.29
N ILE A 327 1.36 8.68 -2.45
CA ILE A 327 2.30 9.49 -1.68
C ILE A 327 2.99 10.47 -2.63
N LYS A 328 3.13 11.72 -2.19
CA LYS A 328 3.73 12.83 -2.95
C LYS A 328 4.75 13.58 -2.09
N ASN A 329 5.41 14.56 -2.73
CA ASN A 329 6.37 15.48 -2.12
C ASN A 329 7.59 14.77 -1.51
N PHE A 330 8.14 13.81 -2.27
CA PHE A 330 9.34 13.09 -1.87
C PHE A 330 10.55 14.03 -1.81
N LYS A 331 11.12 14.19 -0.61
CA LYS A 331 12.37 14.93 -0.39
C LYS A 331 13.52 13.96 -0.11
N ASP A 332 13.78 13.07 -1.06
CA ASP A 332 14.70 11.93 -0.89
C ASP A 332 16.11 12.36 -0.46
N ASP A 333 16.59 13.50 -0.96
CA ASP A 333 17.86 14.08 -0.57
C ASP A 333 17.97 14.34 0.94
N LEU A 334 16.88 14.77 1.59
CA LEU A 334 16.87 14.97 3.05
C LEU A 334 17.11 13.67 3.79
N TYR A 335 16.56 12.55 3.30
CA TYR A 335 16.79 11.25 3.91
C TYR A 335 18.22 10.78 3.73
N PHE A 336 18.80 11.01 2.54
CA PHE A 336 20.13 10.51 2.19
C PHE A 336 21.29 11.34 2.75
N GLN A 337 21.07 12.62 3.05
CA GLN A 337 22.10 13.54 3.51
C GLN A 337 22.45 13.36 5.00
N ASN A 338 23.69 12.97 5.29
CA ASN A 338 24.26 12.90 6.66
C ASN A 338 23.41 12.11 7.67
N ASN A 339 22.74 11.06 7.22
CA ASN A 339 21.82 10.30 8.05
C ASN A 339 22.39 8.91 8.39
N GLU A 340 23.06 8.83 9.54
CA GLU A 340 23.60 7.57 10.08
C GLU A 340 22.49 6.57 10.44
N GLU A 341 21.25 7.02 10.65
CA GLU A 341 20.13 6.15 11.01
C GLU A 341 19.76 5.17 9.89
N GLN A 342 20.18 5.46 8.65
CA GLN A 342 20.00 4.53 7.53
C GLN A 342 20.67 3.18 7.72
N GLU A 343 21.63 3.05 8.63
CA GLU A 343 22.29 1.76 8.90
C GLU A 343 21.33 0.77 9.61
N TYR A 344 20.43 1.30 10.44
CA TYR A 344 19.55 0.52 11.32
C TYR A 344 18.05 0.75 11.07
N LEU A 345 17.66 1.80 10.34
CA LEU A 345 16.29 2.04 9.89
C LEU A 345 16.27 2.08 8.36
N LYS A 346 15.42 1.26 7.75
CA LYS A 346 15.17 1.26 6.31
C LYS A 346 13.67 1.39 6.07
N PHE A 347 13.28 2.32 5.19
CA PHE A 347 11.92 2.34 4.64
C PHE A 347 11.90 1.59 3.32
N ILE A 348 10.87 0.77 3.11
CA ILE A 348 10.62 0.04 1.85
C ILE A 348 9.13 0.22 1.53
N GLY A 349 8.77 0.38 0.26
CA GLY A 349 7.38 0.56 -0.15
C GLY A 349 7.15 1.86 -0.90
N ILE A 350 5.88 2.18 -1.17
CA ILE A 350 5.51 3.25 -2.10
C ILE A 350 5.89 4.66 -1.62
N GLY A 351 6.20 4.81 -0.33
CA GLY A 351 6.65 6.05 0.29
C GLY A 351 8.14 6.09 0.60
N ALA A 352 8.88 5.01 0.33
CA ALA A 352 10.28 4.90 0.72
C ALA A 352 11.19 5.82 -0.09
N PRO A 353 12.30 6.32 0.47
CA PRO A 353 13.27 7.13 -0.25
C PRO A 353 14.07 6.27 -1.23
N ILE A 354 14.33 6.79 -2.43
CA ILE A 354 15.07 6.08 -3.49
C ILE A 354 16.25 6.90 -4.02
N LYS A 355 17.31 6.22 -4.47
CA LYS A 355 18.49 6.84 -5.08
C LYS A 355 18.43 6.69 -6.61
N GLU A 356 17.47 7.36 -7.23
CA GLU A 356 17.31 7.37 -8.69
C GLU A 356 17.48 8.77 -9.26
N GLU A 357 17.80 8.84 -10.55
CA GLU A 357 17.66 10.07 -11.33
C GLU A 357 16.16 10.35 -11.52
N ASN A 358 15.72 11.57 -11.21
CA ASN A 358 14.31 11.99 -11.27
C ASN A 358 13.35 11.11 -10.42
N PRO A 359 13.58 11.02 -9.09
CA PRO A 359 12.85 10.10 -8.21
C PRO A 359 11.33 10.37 -8.14
N GLU A 360 10.88 11.56 -8.53
CA GLU A 360 9.47 11.96 -8.60
C GLU A 360 8.67 11.24 -9.69
N LYS A 361 9.35 10.64 -10.69
CA LYS A 361 8.69 9.80 -11.71
C LYS A 361 8.25 8.45 -11.16
N PHE A 362 8.96 7.94 -10.16
CA PHE A 362 8.64 6.67 -9.51
C PHE A 362 7.50 6.90 -8.53
N LYS A 363 6.30 6.43 -8.88
CA LYS A 363 5.08 6.53 -8.08
C LYS A 363 4.46 5.16 -7.86
N TYR A 364 3.67 5.04 -6.79
CA TYR A 364 3.01 3.78 -6.41
C TYR A 364 4.02 2.63 -6.31
N GLU A 365 3.68 1.46 -6.83
CA GLU A 365 4.49 0.25 -6.78
C GLU A 365 5.86 0.36 -7.45
N SER A 366 6.03 1.20 -8.48
CA SER A 366 7.35 1.36 -9.13
C SER A 366 8.40 1.86 -8.13
N ARG A 367 8.00 2.79 -7.25
CA ARG A 367 8.84 3.29 -6.17
C ARG A 367 9.15 2.22 -5.13
N ALA A 368 8.14 1.41 -4.79
CA ALA A 368 8.32 0.30 -3.86
C ALA A 368 9.30 -0.75 -4.37
N ILE A 369 9.18 -1.16 -5.64
CA ILE A 369 10.10 -2.09 -6.31
C ILE A 369 11.51 -1.52 -6.28
N THR A 370 11.70 -0.27 -6.70
CA THR A 370 13.01 0.39 -6.67
C THR A 370 13.59 0.44 -5.25
N SER A 371 12.79 0.81 -4.24
CA SER A 371 13.26 0.84 -2.84
C SER A 371 13.68 -0.54 -2.32
N TYR A 372 12.95 -1.60 -2.68
CA TYR A 372 13.26 -2.97 -2.31
C TYR A 372 14.55 -3.47 -2.97
N HIS A 373 14.78 -3.12 -4.25
CA HIS A 373 16.00 -3.50 -4.95
C HIS A 373 17.22 -2.70 -4.48
N ASN A 374 17.05 -1.40 -4.18
CA ASN A 374 18.07 -0.54 -3.57
C ASN A 374 18.38 -0.89 -2.11
N LEU A 375 17.64 -1.83 -1.51
CA LEU A 375 17.92 -2.33 -0.17
C LEU A 375 19.26 -3.09 -0.16
N GLU A 376 20.30 -2.39 0.29
CA GLU A 376 21.59 -2.95 0.67
C GLU A 376 21.40 -3.75 1.97
N ILE A 377 21.41 -5.07 1.84
CA ILE A 377 21.36 -6.01 2.96
C ILE A 377 22.74 -6.44 3.35
#